data_AF-A0A2S3X4M1-F1
#
_entry.id   AF-A0A2S3X4M1-F1
#
_cell.length_a   1.000
_cell.length_b   1.000
_cell.length_c   1.000
_cell.angle_alpha   90.00
_cell.angle_beta   90.00
_cell.angle_gamma   90.00
#
_symmetry.space_group_name_H-M   'P 1'
#
loop_
_entity.id
_entity.type
_entity.pdbx_description
1 polymer ?
#
loop_
_entity_poly.entity_id
_entity_poly.type
_entity_poly.pdbx_seq_one_letter_code
_entity_poly.pdbx_strand_id
1 'polypeptide(L)'
;MQRREMLKAVAGTVAVAMTASVMAATETHEHHHEHGATDAEDFAGLVNTSADCLKTGEACLAHCITLLSQGDKQMAACAQSVSELLATCDALMKLAAQKSKFTPAMAKVTAEVCTSCEKQCRKYEERHAECKACADSCAACVKECNALAA
;
A
#
# COMPACT_ATOMS: atom_id res chain seq x y z
N MET A 1 14.11 17.94 29.81
CA MET A 1 14.37 19.34 29.41
C MET A 1 15.66 19.46 28.59
N GLN A 2 15.75 18.79 27.45
CA GLN A 2 16.97 18.79 26.58
C GLN A 2 16.62 18.99 25.09
N ARG A 3 15.37 18.73 24.67
CA ARG A 3 14.93 18.88 23.28
C ARG A 3 14.48 20.30 22.90
N ARG A 4 14.04 21.11 23.88
CA ARG A 4 13.53 22.48 23.66
C ARG A 4 14.63 23.53 23.46
N GLU A 5 15.85 23.27 23.95
CA GLU A 5 16.98 24.21 23.81
C GLU A 5 17.70 24.05 22.46
N MET A 6 17.58 22.88 21.82
CA MET A 6 18.20 22.61 20.52
C MET A 6 17.50 23.35 19.35
N LEU A 7 16.24 23.75 19.54
CA LEU A 7 15.44 24.48 18.53
C LEU A 7 15.61 26.01 18.59
N LYS A 8 16.35 26.54 19.57
CA LYS A 8 16.59 27.99 19.71
C LYS A 8 17.92 28.47 19.10
N ALA A 9 18.75 27.56 18.59
CA ALA A 9 20.10 27.87 18.12
C ALA A 9 20.21 28.23 16.63
N VAL A 10 19.11 28.27 15.87
CA VAL A 10 19.11 28.61 14.44
C VAL A 10 18.35 29.92 14.21
N ALA A 11 18.90 30.99 14.77
CA ALA A 11 18.49 32.36 14.48
C ALA A 11 19.76 33.23 14.40
N GLY A 12 20.54 33.03 13.33
CA GLY A 12 21.77 33.77 13.05
C GLY A 12 21.82 34.13 11.57
N THR A 13 21.57 35.41 11.28
CA THR A 13 21.57 36.05 9.97
C THR A 13 22.90 35.92 9.21
N VAL A 14 22.85 35.63 7.90
CA VAL A 14 23.86 36.12 6.95
C VAL A 14 23.16 36.58 5.68
N ALA A 15 23.02 37.90 5.54
CA ALA A 15 22.83 38.53 4.25
C ALA A 15 24.19 39.10 3.82
N VAL A 16 24.80 38.52 2.78
CA VAL A 16 25.82 39.17 1.97
C VAL A 16 25.50 38.88 0.52
N ALA A 17 25.10 39.92 -0.20
CA ALA A 17 25.03 39.93 -1.64
C ALA A 17 26.41 40.31 -2.21
N MET A 18 26.78 39.67 -3.34
CA MET A 18 27.30 40.26 -4.58
C MET A 18 28.44 39.47 -5.26
N THR A 19 28.13 39.06 -6.49
CA THR A 19 28.96 39.06 -7.72
C THR A 19 30.23 38.21 -7.83
N ALA A 20 30.10 37.05 -8.50
CA ALA A 20 30.99 36.63 -9.59
C ALA A 20 30.33 35.50 -10.41
N SER A 21 29.60 35.86 -11.47
CA SER A 21 29.20 34.93 -12.52
C SER A 21 30.39 34.67 -13.45
N VAL A 22 31.27 33.76 -13.04
CA VAL A 22 32.27 33.14 -13.93
C VAL A 22 31.69 31.81 -14.39
N MET A 23 31.63 31.66 -15.72
CA MET A 23 30.98 30.55 -16.41
C MET A 23 31.58 29.20 -16.02
N ALA A 24 30.82 28.40 -15.28
CA ALA A 24 30.97 26.95 -15.32
C ALA A 24 30.13 26.49 -16.51
N ALA A 25 30.79 25.86 -17.49
CA ALA A 25 30.16 25.27 -18.66
C ALA A 25 28.90 24.50 -18.25
N THR A 26 27.77 24.80 -18.89
CA THR A 26 26.59 23.97 -18.81
C THR A 26 26.88 22.67 -19.54
N GLU A 27 27.54 21.74 -18.86
CA GLU A 27 27.36 20.32 -19.15
C GLU A 27 25.91 20.03 -18.77
N THR A 28 25.03 20.07 -19.76
CA THR A 28 23.71 19.46 -19.67
C THR A 28 23.94 17.97 -19.53
N HIS A 29 24.12 17.50 -18.29
CA HIS A 29 24.02 16.09 -17.97
C HIS A 29 22.55 15.69 -18.17
N GLU A 30 22.21 15.31 -19.39
CA GLU A 30 20.96 14.62 -19.67
C GLU A 30 21.03 13.25 -18.99
N HIS A 31 20.40 13.14 -17.83
CA HIS A 31 20.17 11.86 -17.17
C HIS A 31 19.09 11.11 -17.96
N HIS A 32 19.50 10.49 -19.06
CA HIS A 32 18.69 9.45 -19.72
C HIS A 32 18.62 8.25 -18.78
N HIS A 33 17.59 8.22 -17.94
CA HIS A 33 17.19 7.00 -17.27
C HIS A 33 16.62 6.07 -18.33
N GLU A 34 17.48 5.29 -18.98
CA GLU A 34 17.03 4.14 -19.75
C GLU A 34 16.34 3.18 -18.78
N HIS A 35 15.00 3.22 -18.78
CA HIS A 35 14.20 2.17 -18.21
C HIS A 35 14.39 0.95 -19.10
N GLY A 36 15.40 0.14 -18.78
CA GLY A 36 15.67 -1.12 -19.47
C GLY A 36 14.39 -1.96 -19.51
N ALA A 37 13.76 -1.97 -20.68
CA ALA A 37 12.67 -2.86 -21.04
C ALA A 37 13.25 -4.26 -21.16
N THR A 38 13.48 -4.88 -20.02
CA THR A 38 13.44 -6.34 -19.93
C THR A 38 11.98 -6.74 -20.06
N ASP A 39 11.71 -7.86 -20.74
CA ASP A 39 10.39 -8.50 -20.90
C ASP A 39 9.79 -8.96 -19.55
N ALA A 40 9.82 -8.09 -18.55
CA ALA A 40 9.32 -8.31 -17.22
C ALA A 40 7.81 -8.25 -17.27
N GLU A 41 7.18 -9.30 -16.76
CA GLU A 41 5.75 -9.36 -16.46
C GLU A 41 5.32 -8.05 -15.79
N ASP A 42 4.34 -7.37 -16.40
CA ASP A 42 3.83 -6.11 -15.88
C ASP A 42 2.93 -6.40 -14.67
N PHE A 43 3.50 -6.28 -13.47
CA PHE A 43 2.78 -6.46 -12.21
C PHE A 43 2.04 -5.19 -11.75
N ALA A 44 1.88 -4.16 -12.59
CA ALA A 44 1.18 -2.93 -12.21
C ALA A 44 -0.24 -3.20 -11.69
N GLY A 45 -0.97 -4.15 -12.29
CA GLY A 45 -2.29 -4.58 -11.83
C GLY A 45 -2.28 -5.10 -10.39
N LEU A 46 -1.33 -5.96 -10.05
CA LEU A 46 -1.16 -6.44 -8.68
C LEU A 46 -0.79 -5.33 -7.69
N VAL A 47 0.12 -4.43 -8.07
CA VAL A 47 0.55 -3.33 -7.21
C VAL A 47 -0.65 -2.44 -6.89
N ASN A 48 -1.41 -2.04 -7.90
CA ASN A 48 -2.56 -1.15 -7.74
C ASN A 48 -3.68 -1.81 -6.92
N THR A 49 -4.08 -3.03 -7.27
CA THR A 49 -5.17 -3.72 -6.55
C THR A 49 -4.78 -4.11 -5.12
N SER A 50 -3.52 -4.46 -4.88
CA SER A 50 -3.04 -4.71 -3.50
C SER A 50 -3.02 -3.43 -2.68
N ALA A 51 -2.61 -2.30 -3.25
CA ALA A 51 -2.64 -1.00 -2.58
C ALA A 51 -4.09 -0.56 -2.23
N ASP A 52 -5.03 -0.79 -3.15
CA ASP A 52 -6.45 -0.53 -2.90
C ASP A 52 -7.02 -1.45 -1.81
N CYS A 53 -6.63 -2.73 -1.80
CA CYS A 53 -6.96 -3.68 -0.72
C CYS A 53 -6.42 -3.22 0.64
N LEU A 54 -5.19 -2.70 0.70
CA LEU A 54 -4.64 -2.15 1.93
C LEU A 54 -5.45 -0.95 2.42
N LYS A 55 -5.71 0.00 1.52
CA LYS A 55 -6.46 1.22 1.85
C LYS A 55 -7.86 0.89 2.40
N THR A 56 -8.60 0.01 1.74
CA THR A 56 -9.96 -0.35 2.16
C THR A 56 -9.96 -1.31 3.34
N GLY A 57 -8.98 -2.20 3.44
CA GLY A 57 -8.77 -3.10 4.58
C GLY A 57 -8.51 -2.36 5.88
N GLU A 58 -7.65 -1.33 5.88
CA GLU A 58 -7.37 -0.54 7.10
C GLU A 58 -8.63 0.15 7.62
N ALA A 59 -9.44 0.73 6.70
CA ALA A 59 -10.74 1.31 7.06
C ALA A 59 -11.71 0.26 7.61
N CYS A 60 -11.77 -0.92 6.99
CA CYS A 60 -12.61 -2.02 7.44
C CYS A 60 -12.20 -2.55 8.82
N LEU A 61 -10.90 -2.70 9.08
CA LEU A 61 -10.38 -3.16 10.35
C LEU A 61 -10.66 -2.15 11.47
N ALA A 62 -10.43 -0.86 11.23
CA ALA A 62 -10.74 0.20 12.19
C ALA A 62 -12.24 0.22 12.56
N HIS A 63 -13.12 0.05 11.57
CA HIS A 63 -14.55 -0.09 11.78
C HIS A 63 -14.90 -1.33 12.62
N CYS A 64 -14.33 -2.49 12.29
CA CYS A 64 -14.57 -3.73 13.04
C CYS A 64 -14.14 -3.60 14.51
N ILE A 65 -12.96 -3.02 14.77
CA ILE A 65 -12.46 -2.78 16.13
C ILE A 65 -13.39 -1.83 16.91
N THR A 66 -13.93 -0.81 16.24
CA THR A 66 -14.88 0.12 16.84
C THR A 66 -16.16 -0.60 17.29
N LEU A 67 -16.75 -1.43 16.42
CA LEU A 67 -17.94 -2.22 16.77
C LEU A 67 -17.67 -3.26 17.86
N LEU A 68 -16.51 -3.91 17.84
CA LEU A 68 -16.09 -4.84 18.90
C LEU A 68 -15.99 -4.14 20.25
N SER A 69 -15.47 -2.91 20.29
CA SER A 69 -15.39 -2.11 21.52
C SER A 69 -16.77 -1.73 22.10
N GLN A 70 -17.80 -1.69 21.24
CA GLN A 70 -19.18 -1.43 21.61
C GLN A 70 -19.94 -2.72 21.99
N GLY A 71 -19.28 -3.87 21.94
CA GLY A 71 -19.84 -5.17 22.33
C GLY A 71 -20.40 -6.00 21.18
N ASP A 72 -20.32 -5.53 19.93
CA ASP A 72 -20.71 -6.33 18.77
C ASP A 72 -19.64 -7.37 18.42
N LYS A 73 -19.78 -8.54 19.04
CA LYS A 73 -18.87 -9.69 18.84
C LYS A 73 -18.98 -10.31 17.45
N GLN A 74 -19.98 -9.95 16.63
CA GLN A 74 -20.14 -10.53 15.30
C GLN A 74 -19.01 -10.12 14.36
N MET A 75 -18.31 -9.00 14.63
CA MET A 75 -17.20 -8.51 13.80
C MET A 75 -15.87 -9.25 14.00
N ALA A 76 -15.76 -10.17 14.98
CA ALA A 76 -14.47 -10.78 15.32
C ALA A 76 -13.83 -11.55 14.15
N ALA A 77 -14.63 -12.33 13.40
CA ALA A 77 -14.14 -13.07 12.25
C ALA A 77 -13.75 -12.15 11.07
N CYS A 78 -14.48 -11.03 10.89
CA CYS A 78 -14.16 -10.03 9.88
C CYS A 78 -12.85 -9.31 10.21
N ALA A 79 -12.69 -8.85 11.46
CA ALA A 79 -11.46 -8.22 11.93
C ALA A 79 -10.24 -9.14 11.74
N GLN A 80 -10.38 -10.43 12.07
CA GLN A 80 -9.31 -11.39 11.86
C GLN A 80 -8.95 -11.54 10.37
N SER A 81 -9.93 -11.77 9.50
CA SER A 81 -9.66 -11.97 8.06
C SER A 81 -9.08 -10.73 7.40
N VAL A 82 -9.52 -9.53 7.81
CA VAL A 82 -8.97 -8.27 7.30
C VAL A 82 -7.53 -8.07 7.79
N SER A 83 -7.18 -8.48 9.01
CA SER A 83 -5.78 -8.44 9.47
C SER A 83 -4.87 -9.35 8.64
N GLU A 84 -5.36 -10.53 8.25
CA GLU A 84 -4.64 -11.46 7.37
C GLU A 84 -4.51 -10.89 5.94
N LEU A 85 -5.58 -10.28 5.42
CA LEU A 85 -5.59 -9.55 4.15
C LEU A 85 -4.50 -8.48 4.12
N LEU A 86 -4.45 -7.61 5.13
CA LEU A 86 -3.49 -6.51 5.18
C LEU A 86 -2.05 -6.99 5.10
N ALA A 87 -1.70 -8.04 5.85
CA ALA A 87 -0.36 -8.60 5.83
C ALA A 87 0.03 -9.17 4.45
N THR A 88 -0.90 -9.89 3.82
CA THR A 88 -0.62 -10.56 2.53
C THR A 88 -0.64 -9.62 1.34
N CYS A 89 -1.53 -8.62 1.32
CA CYS A 89 -1.55 -7.60 0.28
C CYS A 89 -0.31 -6.68 0.34
N ASP A 90 0.19 -6.33 1.54
CA ASP A 90 1.43 -5.55 1.66
C ASP A 90 2.65 -6.31 1.13
N ALA A 91 2.76 -7.59 1.49
CA ALA A 91 3.82 -8.46 0.97
C ALA A 91 3.76 -8.60 -0.55
N LEU A 92 2.58 -8.88 -1.10
CA LEU A 92 2.38 -9.01 -2.54
C LEU A 92 2.71 -7.70 -3.28
N MET A 93 2.18 -6.56 -2.81
CA MET A 93 2.45 -5.25 -3.40
C MET A 93 3.96 -4.97 -3.48
N LYS A 94 4.69 -5.20 -2.39
CA LYS A 94 6.14 -4.94 -2.33
C LYS A 94 6.93 -5.89 -3.23
N LEU A 95 6.55 -7.16 -3.32
CA LEU A 95 7.19 -8.14 -4.19
C LEU A 95 6.93 -7.83 -5.68
N ALA A 96 5.68 -7.52 -6.01
CA ALA A 96 5.24 -7.12 -7.35
C ALA A 96 5.98 -5.87 -7.83
N ALA A 97 6.06 -4.82 -6.99
CA ALA A 97 6.75 -3.58 -7.32
C ALA A 97 8.25 -3.76 -7.60
N GLN A 98 8.87 -4.79 -7.02
CA GLN A 98 10.27 -5.14 -7.22
C GLN A 98 10.48 -6.22 -8.28
N LYS A 99 9.42 -6.63 -8.99
CA LYS A 99 9.46 -7.71 -9.99
C LYS A 99 10.09 -8.98 -9.43
N SER A 100 9.76 -9.31 -8.17
CA SER A 100 10.33 -10.46 -7.49
C SER A 100 9.93 -11.77 -8.17
N LYS A 101 10.88 -12.72 -8.28
CA LYS A 101 10.58 -14.09 -8.73
C LYS A 101 9.58 -14.83 -7.84
N PHE A 102 9.31 -14.32 -6.64
CA PHE A 102 8.34 -14.90 -5.69
C PHE A 102 6.92 -14.34 -5.87
N THR A 103 6.72 -13.34 -6.74
CA THR A 103 5.42 -12.69 -6.95
C THR A 103 4.30 -13.68 -7.31
N PRO A 104 4.48 -14.66 -8.24
CA PRO A 104 3.40 -15.60 -8.56
C PRO A 104 3.00 -16.50 -7.38
N ALA A 105 3.98 -16.98 -6.61
CA ALA A 105 3.72 -17.79 -5.42
C ALA A 105 3.00 -16.99 -4.33
N MET A 106 3.42 -15.73 -4.12
CA MET A 106 2.74 -14.84 -3.17
C MET A 106 1.33 -14.49 -3.65
N ALA A 107 1.13 -14.24 -4.94
CA ALA A 107 -0.17 -13.93 -5.52
C ALA A 107 -1.19 -15.06 -5.26
N LYS A 108 -0.77 -16.33 -5.35
CA LYS A 108 -1.62 -17.47 -5.01
C LYS A 108 -2.09 -17.43 -3.55
N VAL A 109 -1.17 -17.20 -2.60
CA VAL A 109 -1.52 -17.09 -1.17
C VAL A 109 -2.45 -15.91 -0.93
N THR A 110 -2.13 -14.75 -1.53
CA THR A 110 -2.96 -13.56 -1.40
C THR A 110 -4.36 -13.76 -2.00
N ALA A 111 -4.50 -14.48 -3.12
CA ALA A 111 -5.81 -14.80 -3.68
C ALA A 111 -6.69 -15.60 -2.71
N GLU A 112 -6.12 -16.60 -2.02
CA GLU A 112 -6.83 -17.40 -1.01
C GLU A 112 -7.26 -16.53 0.19
N VAL A 113 -6.37 -15.67 0.69
CA VAL A 113 -6.66 -14.76 1.79
C VAL A 113 -7.69 -13.69 1.41
N CYS A 114 -7.55 -13.05 0.25
CA CYS A 114 -8.52 -12.08 -0.26
C CYS A 114 -9.90 -12.72 -0.44
N THR A 115 -9.99 -13.96 -0.93
CA THR A 115 -11.26 -14.69 -1.05
C THR A 115 -11.89 -14.95 0.31
N SER A 116 -11.08 -15.34 1.31
CA SER A 116 -11.55 -15.52 2.69
C SER A 116 -12.07 -14.21 3.28
N CYS A 117 -11.33 -13.12 3.11
CA CYS A 117 -11.70 -11.79 3.59
C CYS A 117 -12.97 -11.29 2.91
N GLU A 118 -13.07 -11.39 1.58
CA GLU A 118 -14.29 -11.04 0.83
C GLU A 118 -15.50 -11.75 1.42
N LYS A 119 -15.43 -13.06 1.62
CA LYS A 119 -16.54 -13.85 2.17
C LYS A 119 -16.97 -13.39 3.56
N GLN A 120 -16.06 -12.91 4.41
CA GLN A 120 -16.43 -12.32 5.70
C GLN A 120 -17.06 -10.94 5.51
N CYS A 121 -16.44 -10.06 4.73
CA CYS A 121 -16.91 -8.70 4.49
C CYS A 121 -18.31 -8.66 3.83
N ARG A 122 -18.60 -9.55 2.87
CA ARG A 122 -19.90 -9.65 2.19
C ARG A 122 -21.07 -9.93 3.15
N LYS A 123 -20.84 -10.54 4.32
CA LYS A 123 -21.90 -10.76 5.33
C LYS A 123 -22.43 -9.46 5.95
N TYR A 124 -21.71 -8.35 5.78
CA TYR A 124 -22.01 -7.08 6.42
C TYR A 124 -22.12 -5.92 5.43
N GLU A 125 -22.00 -6.17 4.13
CA GLU A 125 -21.91 -5.13 3.10
C GLU A 125 -23.15 -4.23 2.98
N GLU A 126 -24.31 -4.71 3.40
CA GLU A 126 -25.55 -3.92 3.42
C GLU A 126 -25.63 -2.95 4.61
N ARG A 127 -24.87 -3.22 5.68
CA ARG A 127 -24.90 -2.46 6.94
C ARG A 127 -23.67 -1.58 7.14
N HIS A 128 -22.54 -1.98 6.56
CA HIS A 128 -21.24 -1.34 6.76
C HIS A 128 -20.57 -1.10 5.40
N ALA A 129 -20.46 0.18 5.03
CA ALA A 129 -19.88 0.59 3.75
C ALA A 129 -18.41 0.19 3.65
N GLU A 130 -17.69 0.19 4.77
CA GLU A 130 -16.29 -0.22 4.88
C GLU A 130 -16.12 -1.70 4.54
N CYS A 131 -17.05 -2.56 4.98
CA CYS A 131 -17.06 -3.97 4.61
C CYS A 131 -17.33 -4.15 3.12
N LYS A 132 -18.28 -3.40 2.55
CA LYS A 132 -18.56 -3.45 1.10
C LYS A 132 -17.33 -3.05 0.28
N ALA A 133 -16.70 -1.92 0.62
CA ALA A 133 -15.53 -1.42 -0.09
C ALA A 133 -14.35 -2.40 -0.01
N CYS A 134 -14.08 -2.97 1.17
CA CYS A 134 -13.04 -3.96 1.34
C CYS A 134 -13.32 -5.25 0.54
N ALA A 135 -14.58 -5.71 0.53
CA ALA A 135 -14.98 -6.87 -0.27
C ALA A 135 -14.80 -6.64 -1.79
N ASP A 136 -15.16 -5.45 -2.28
CA ASP A 136 -14.98 -5.08 -3.68
C ASP A 136 -13.49 -5.02 -4.07
N SER A 137 -12.64 -4.44 -3.20
CA SER A 137 -11.19 -4.46 -3.40
C SER A 137 -10.60 -5.87 -3.35
N CYS A 138 -11.07 -6.73 -2.44
CA CYS A 138 -10.67 -8.13 -2.40
C CYS A 138 -10.95 -8.84 -3.72
N ALA A 139 -12.17 -8.69 -4.27
CA ALA A 139 -12.54 -9.29 -5.55
C ALA A 139 -11.65 -8.81 -6.71
N ALA A 140 -11.31 -7.52 -6.74
CA ALA A 140 -10.39 -6.97 -7.74
C ALA A 140 -8.97 -7.53 -7.59
N CYS A 141 -8.45 -7.61 -6.36
CA CYS A 141 -7.12 -8.17 -6.09
C CYS A 141 -7.06 -9.68 -6.44
N VAL A 142 -8.10 -10.45 -6.12
CA VAL A 142 -8.22 -11.88 -6.48
C VAL A 142 -8.14 -12.06 -8.00
N LYS A 143 -8.82 -11.20 -8.77
CA LYS A 143 -8.79 -11.25 -10.24
C LYS A 143 -7.37 -11.12 -10.79
N GLU A 144 -6.62 -10.11 -10.33
CA GLU A 144 -5.23 -9.89 -10.75
C GLU A 144 -4.31 -11.03 -10.26
N CYS A 145 -4.50 -11.50 -9.02
CA CYS A 145 -3.71 -12.62 -8.49
C CYS A 145 -3.90 -13.91 -9.29
N ASN A 146 -5.14 -14.22 -9.68
CA ASN A 146 -5.45 -15.41 -10.46
C ASN A 146 -4.99 -15.33 -11.92
N ALA A 147 -4.86 -14.11 -12.48
CA ALA A 147 -4.35 -13.92 -13.83
C ALA A 147 -2.87 -14.36 -13.98
N LEU A 148 -2.11 -14.38 -12.88
CA LEU A 148 -0.73 -14.89 -12.85
C LEU A 148 -0.61 -16.40 -12.65
N ALA A 149 -1.69 -17.06 -12.24
CA ALA A 149 -1.70 -18.50 -12.01
C ALA A 149 -2.13 -19.30 -13.25
N ALA A 150 -2.49 -18.62 -14.33
CA ALA A 150 -3.00 -19.19 -15.58
C ALA A 150 -1.89 -19.47 -16.60
#